data_AF-A0A6M3K207-F1
#
_entry.id   AF-A0A6M3K207-F1
#
_cell.length_a   1.000
_cell.length_b   1.000
_cell.length_c   1.000
_cell.angle_alpha   90.00
_cell.angle_beta   90.00
_cell.angle_gamma   90.00
#
_symmetry.space_group_name_H-M   'P 1'
#
loop_
_entity.id
_entity.type
_entity.pdbx_description
1 polymer ?
#
loop_
_entity_poly.entity_id
_entity_poly.type
_entity_poly.pdbx_seq_one_letter_code
_entity_poly.pdbx_strand_id
1 'polypeptide(L)'
;MYALIVFDLSKVAKDYEDAHAVAFQIKNFLDELSHSIELTTGDEKILESAFLFDVGNGLTNLRHMIANLERRNVPYKVLFLNDKPNFTT
;
A
#
# COMPACT_ATOMS: atom_id res chain seq x y z
N MET A 1 3.68 -0.51 16.74
CA MET A 1 3.15 0.60 15.92
C MET A 1 3.08 0.13 14.48
N TYR A 2 1.97 0.39 13.81
CA TYR A 2 1.68 -0.04 12.45
C TYR A 2 1.42 1.17 11.55
N ALA A 3 1.71 1.02 10.26
CA ALA A 3 1.39 1.98 9.23
C ALA A 3 0.43 1.34 8.22
N LEU A 4 -0.80 1.85 8.14
CA LEU A 4 -1.77 1.48 7.13
C LEU A 4 -1.65 2.43 5.94
N ILE A 5 -1.21 1.91 4.81
CA ILE A 5 -1.20 2.61 3.53
C ILE A 5 -2.50 2.27 2.79
N VAL A 6 -3.24 3.29 2.40
CA VAL A 6 -4.46 3.16 1.58
C VAL A 6 -4.23 3.90 0.27
N PHE A 7 -4.46 3.21 -0.85
CA PHE A 7 -4.36 3.79 -2.18
C PHE A 7 -5.63 4.60 -2.49
N ASP A 8 -5.47 5.89 -2.81
CA ASP A 8 -6.59 6.81 -3.06
C ASP A 8 -6.93 6.86 -4.56
N LEU A 9 -7.64 5.84 -5.02
CA LEU A 9 -8.06 5.69 -6.43
C LEU A 9 -8.95 6.83 -6.92
N SER A 10 -9.65 7.52 -6.01
CA SER A 10 -10.59 8.60 -6.34
C SER A 10 -9.93 9.84 -6.93
N LYS A 11 -8.62 10.02 -6.72
CA LYS A 11 -7.86 11.17 -7.22
C LYS A 11 -7.33 11.00 -8.64
N VAL A 12 -7.31 9.77 -9.17
CA VAL A 12 -6.75 9.48 -10.50
C VAL A 12 -7.83 9.14 -11.50
N ALA A 13 -8.90 8.47 -11.06
CA ALA A 13 -9.96 8.01 -11.93
C ALA A 13 -10.99 9.11 -12.17
N LYS A 14 -11.02 9.68 -13.38
CA LYS A 14 -12.11 10.57 -13.80
C LYS A 14 -13.33 9.79 -14.28
N ASP A 15 -13.12 8.56 -14.73
CA ASP A 15 -14.14 7.60 -15.14
C ASP A 15 -13.77 6.14 -14.73
N TYR A 16 -14.66 5.19 -15.02
CA TYR A 16 -14.51 3.79 -14.64
C TYR A 16 -13.35 3.08 -15.36
N GLU A 17 -13.04 3.45 -16.60
CA GLU A 17 -11.90 2.89 -17.35
C GLU A 17 -10.57 3.35 -16.75
N ASP A 18 -10.45 4.63 -16.39
CA ASP A 18 -9.30 5.16 -15.67
C ASP A 18 -9.12 4.46 -14.31
N ALA A 19 -10.22 4.20 -13.58
CA ALA A 19 -10.17 3.47 -12.32
C ALA A 19 -9.58 2.05 -12.49
N HIS A 20 -9.98 1.35 -13.54
CA HIS A 20 -9.47 0.01 -13.84
C HIS A 20 -7.99 0.04 -14.24
N ALA A 21 -7.58 1.01 -15.07
CA ALA A 21 -6.18 1.18 -15.43
C ALA A 21 -5.29 1.47 -14.21
N VAL A 22 -5.76 2.31 -13.29
CA VAL A 22 -5.05 2.66 -12.05
C VAL A 22 -5.01 1.49 -11.08
N ALA A 23 -6.11 0.75 -10.93
CA ALA A 23 -6.14 -0.49 -10.15
C ALA A 23 -5.17 -1.54 -10.71
N PHE A 24 -5.07 -1.65 -12.04
CA PHE A 24 -4.12 -2.54 -12.71
C PHE A 24 -2.66 -2.10 -12.48
N GLN A 25 -2.38 -0.80 -12.54
CA GLN A 25 -1.06 -0.25 -12.21
C GLN A 25 -0.67 -0.51 -10.75
N ILE A 26 -1.60 -0.35 -9.81
CA ILE A 26 -1.38 -0.66 -8.40
C ILE A 26 -1.16 -2.16 -8.22
N LYS A 27 -1.95 -3.02 -8.87
CA LYS A 27 -1.73 -4.47 -8.82
C LYS A 27 -0.33 -4.84 -9.32
N ASN A 28 0.07 -4.35 -10.50
CA ASN A 28 1.41 -4.63 -11.03
C ASN A 28 2.52 -4.08 -10.13
N PHE A 29 2.32 -2.89 -9.56
CA PHE A 29 3.24 -2.32 -8.58
C PHE A 29 3.38 -3.20 -7.34
N LEU A 30 2.28 -3.72 -6.82
CA LEU A 30 2.26 -4.61 -5.66
C LEU A 30 2.87 -5.98 -5.96
N ASP A 31 2.62 -6.52 -7.16
CA ASP A 31 3.26 -7.73 -7.64
C ASP A 31 4.78 -7.51 -7.74
N GLU A 32 5.25 -6.43 -8.38
CA GLU A 32 6.68 -6.06 -8.43
C GLU A 32 7.31 -5.87 -7.03
N LEU A 33 6.55 -5.29 -6.10
CA LEU A 33 6.96 -5.11 -4.72
C LEU A 33 7.08 -6.43 -3.97
N SER A 34 6.13 -7.35 -4.13
CA SER A 34 6.22 -8.68 -3.52
C SER A 34 7.45 -9.48 -3.97
N HIS A 35 8.03 -9.14 -5.13
CA HIS A 35 9.26 -9.75 -5.64
C HIS A 35 10.53 -9.00 -5.22
N SER A 36 10.43 -7.74 -4.77
CA SER A 36 11.58 -6.87 -4.48
C SER A 36 11.74 -6.51 -3.00
N ILE A 37 10.65 -6.55 -2.23
CA ILE A 37 10.66 -6.42 -0.78
C ILE A 37 10.41 -7.81 -0.21
N GLU A 38 11.38 -8.33 0.55
CA GLU A 38 11.10 -9.42 1.48
C GLU A 38 10.12 -8.89 2.52
N LEU A 39 8.83 -9.09 2.25
CA LEU A 39 7.76 -8.77 3.20
C LEU A 39 8.03 -9.55 4.46
N THR A 40 8.19 -8.84 5.58
CA THR A 40 8.40 -9.49 6.86
C THR A 40 7.09 -10.09 7.34
N THR A 41 7.12 -11.02 8.30
CA THR A 41 5.93 -11.68 8.86
C THR A 41 4.87 -10.74 9.46
N GLY A 42 5.16 -9.44 9.59
CA GLY A 42 4.24 -8.41 10.07
C GLY A 42 3.58 -7.54 8.98
N ASP A 43 3.99 -7.68 7.72
CA ASP A 43 3.47 -6.88 6.60
C ASP A 43 2.28 -7.64 5.95
N GLU A 44 1.08 -7.06 6.02
CA GLU A 44 -0.16 -7.72 5.63
C GLU A 44 -0.92 -6.93 4.56
N LYS A 45 -1.27 -7.60 3.45
CA LYS A 45 -2.19 -7.05 2.46
C LYS A 45 -3.62 -7.20 2.99
N ILE A 46 -4.26 -6.09 3.31
CA ILE A 46 -5.60 -6.09 3.89
C ILE A 46 -6.67 -6.11 2.80
N LEU A 47 -6.48 -5.31 1.76
CA LEU A 47 -7.35 -5.22 0.57
C LEU A 47 -6.49 -5.01 -0.68
N GLU A 48 -7.11 -5.04 -1.86
CA GLU A 48 -6.41 -4.67 -3.11
C GLU A 48 -5.81 -3.25 -3.05
N SER A 49 -6.46 -2.35 -2.31
CA SER A 49 -6.07 -0.95 -2.15
C SER A 49 -5.57 -0.61 -0.74
N ALA A 50 -5.20 -1.59 0.09
CA ALA A 50 -4.68 -1.29 1.43
C ALA A 50 -3.61 -2.28 1.94
N PHE A 51 -2.55 -1.75 2.52
CA PHE A 51 -1.43 -2.50 3.10
C PHE A 51 -1.16 -2.05 4.52
N LEU A 52 -0.97 -3.00 5.41
CA LEU A 52 -0.54 -2.76 6.78
C LEU A 52 0.92 -3.16 6.93
N PHE A 53 1.75 -2.25 7.45
CA PHE A 53 3.15 -2.51 7.75
C PHE A 53 3.37 -2.47 9.25
N ASP A 54 4.12 -3.43 9.80
CA ASP A 54 4.65 -3.32 11.15
C ASP A 54 5.87 -2.39 11.14
N VAL A 55 5.73 -1.19 11.70
CA VAL A 55 6.82 -0.19 11.69
C VAL A 55 8.01 -0.64 12.54
N GLY A 56 7.79 -1.48 13.56
CA GLY A 56 8.85 -1.97 14.44
C GLY A 56 9.85 -2.88 13.73
N ASN A 57 9.38 -3.65 12.75
CA ASN A 57 10.18 -4.64 12.01
C ASN A 57 10.40 -4.26 10.54
N GLY A 58 9.56 -3.36 10.00
CA GLY A 58 9.45 -3.07 8.57
C GLY A 58 9.65 -1.59 8.19
N LEU A 59 10.30 -0.76 9.02
CA LEU A 59 10.51 0.67 8.71
C LEU A 59 11.25 0.89 7.38
N THR A 60 12.25 0.06 7.07
CA THR A 60 12.96 0.11 5.78
C THR A 60 12.03 -0.22 4.62
N ASN A 61 11.17 -1.23 4.78
CA ASN A 61 10.18 -1.65 3.79
C ASN A 61 9.14 -0.55 3.55
N LEU A 62 8.63 0.05 4.64
CA LEU A 62 7.70 1.18 4.59
C LEU A 62 8.30 2.37 3.83
N ARG A 63 9.55 2.73 4.13
CA ARG A 63 10.25 3.82 3.42
C ARG A 63 10.43 3.52 1.94
N HIS A 64 10.79 2.28 1.61
CA HIS A 64 10.97 1.86 0.22
C HIS A 64 9.64 1.90 -0.54
N MET A 65 8.55 1.43 0.08
CA MET A 65 7.19 1.52 -0.46
C MET A 65 6.80 2.96 -0.76
N ILE A 66 6.90 3.85 0.24
CA ILE A 66 6.56 5.28 0.09
C ILE A 66 7.37 5.94 -1.04
N ALA A 67 8.69 5.69 -1.09
CA ALA A 67 9.55 6.26 -2.13
C ALA A 67 9.13 5.83 -3.55
N ASN A 68 8.70 4.57 -3.72
CA ASN A 68 8.21 4.13 -5.02
C ASN A 68 6.82 4.68 -5.36
N LEU A 69 5.93 4.83 -4.38
CA LEU A 69 4.62 5.47 -4.58
C LEU A 69 4.78 6.90 -5.09
N GLU A 70 5.67 7.68 -4.45
CA GLU A 70 5.99 9.04 -4.84
C GLU A 70 6.62 9.11 -6.23
N ARG A 71 7.59 8.22 -6.53
CA ARG A 71 8.24 8.16 -7.84
C ARG A 71 7.24 7.89 -8.98
N ARG A 72 6.21 7.07 -8.72
CA ARG A 72 5.18 6.70 -9.70
C ARG A 72 3.96 7.62 -9.65
N ASN A 73 3.97 8.65 -8.81
CA ASN A 73 2.86 9.57 -8.60
C ASN A 73 1.54 8.86 -8.28
N VAL A 74 1.62 7.73 -7.58
CA VAL A 74 0.45 6.96 -7.14
C VAL A 74 -0.10 7.64 -5.89
N PRO A 75 -1.36 8.08 -5.87
CA PRO A 75 -1.92 8.72 -4.68
C PRO A 75 -2.18 7.70 -3.57
N TYR A 76 -1.72 8.05 -2.38
CA TYR A 76 -1.87 7.23 -1.18
C TYR A 76 -2.17 8.09 0.04
N LYS A 77 -2.65 7.45 1.10
CA LYS A 77 -2.77 8.00 2.45
C LYS A 77 -2.11 7.03 3.41
N VAL A 78 -1.45 7.56 4.44
CA VAL A 78 -0.83 6.76 5.50
C VAL A 78 -1.51 7.09 6.82
N LEU A 79 -1.92 6.05 7.54
CA LEU A 79 -2.45 6.14 8.89
C LEU A 79 -1.54 5.38 9.84
N PHE A 80 -1.07 6.03 10.91
CA PHE A 80 -0.29 5.38 11.94
C PHE A 80 -1.19 4.91 13.08
N LEU A 81 -1.00 3.66 13.48
CA LEU A 81 -1.79 2.97 14.51
C LEU A 81 -0.84 2.45 15.59
N ASN A 82 -1.17 2.66 16.87
CA ASN A 82 -0.34 2.16 17.96
C ASN A 82 -0.38 0.62 18.04
N ASP A 83 -1.58 0.07 17.88
CA ASP A 83 -1.86 -1.36 17.93
C ASP A 83 -2.23 -1.93 16.56
N LYS A 84 -2.13 -3.26 16.40
CA LYS A 84 -2.53 -3.92 15.16
C LYS A 84 -4.06 -3.82 15.01
N PRO A 85 -4.58 -3.22 13.93
CA PRO A 85 -6.01 -3.19 13.69
C PRO A 85 -6.55 -4.60 13.42
N ASN A 86 -7.72 -4.93 13.99
CA ASN A 86 -8.48 -6.13 13.64
C ASN A 86 -9.46 -5.77 12.52
N PHE A 87 -9.22 -6.30 11.32
CA PHE A 87 -10.16 -6.16 10.20
C PHE A 87 -11.17 -7.29 10.26
N THR A 88 -12.45 -6.96 10.38
CA THR A 88 -13.56 -7.92 10.30
C THR A 88 -14.17 -7.87 8.90
N THR A 89 -14.33 -9.04 8.27
CA THR A 89 -15.00 -9.22 6.96
C THR A 89 -16.51 -9.01 7.04
#